data_AF-A0A327Y672-F1
#
_entry.id   AF-A0A327Y672-F1
#
_cell.length_a   1.000
_cell.length_b   1.000
_cell.length_c   1.000
_cell.angle_alpha   90.00
_cell.angle_beta   90.00
_cell.angle_gamma   90.00
#
_symmetry.space_group_name_H-M   'P 1'
#
loop_
_entity.id
_entity.type
_entity.pdbx_description
1 polymer ?
#
loop_
_entity_poly.entity_id
_entity_poly.type
_entity_poly.pdbx_seq_one_letter_code
_entity_poly.pdbx_strand_id
1 'polypeptide(L)'
;MSLTTQFITMLTMIGMGIYLGAAVDTYGRFLQRQKRAHWVVFMNDILFWVIQGLTVFYALLSINEGELRFYIFLALLCGYAAYQSLFRAIYRKILEFIIQTCVTMYRFCVRTCYYVIVRPLQFMFQFFLALLMTGGRILLLMASMLYKLIKMMLRIIFIPIKWLFCLLWRFVPANWRINIEKFFRKFAGVIAKGKNVKSIVQKWWEKRRK
;
A
#
# COMPACT_ATOMS: atom_id res chain seq x y z
N MET A 1 -20.51 -64.72 1.20
CA MET A 1 -21.10 -63.52 0.56
C MET A 1 -22.57 -63.76 0.28
N SER A 2 -23.48 -62.96 0.85
CA SER A 2 -24.90 -62.97 0.47
C SER A 2 -25.12 -62.15 -0.81
N LEU A 3 -26.20 -62.39 -1.56
CA LEU A 3 -26.52 -61.58 -2.76
C LEU A 3 -26.60 -60.09 -2.43
N THR A 4 -27.14 -59.74 -1.27
CA THR A 4 -27.22 -58.36 -0.78
C THR A 4 -25.85 -57.70 -0.67
N THR A 5 -24.85 -58.39 -0.11
CA THR A 5 -23.48 -57.85 -0.03
C THR A 5 -22.86 -57.60 -1.40
N GLN A 6 -23.17 -58.44 -2.39
CA GLN A 6 -22.67 -58.25 -3.76
C GLN A 6 -23.29 -57.02 -4.44
N PHE A 7 -24.60 -56.82 -4.29
CA PHE A 7 -25.28 -55.62 -4.82
C PHE A 7 -24.78 -54.33 -4.16
N ILE A 8 -24.64 -54.33 -2.83
CA ILE A 8 -24.10 -53.18 -2.08
C ILE A 8 -22.67 -52.88 -2.53
N THR A 9 -21.85 -53.92 -2.72
CA THR A 9 -20.48 -53.77 -3.23
C THR A 9 -20.49 -53.14 -4.61
N MET A 10 -21.31 -53.63 -5.55
CA MET A 10 -21.40 -53.03 -6.89
C MET A 10 -21.83 -51.56 -6.85
N LEU A 11 -22.89 -51.24 -6.10
CA LEU A 11 -23.37 -49.87 -5.98
C LEU A 11 -22.32 -48.94 -5.36
N THR A 12 -21.61 -49.42 -4.34
CA THR A 12 -20.52 -48.67 -3.71
C THR A 12 -19.38 -48.44 -4.69
N MET A 13 -19.01 -49.44 -5.49
CA MET A 13 -17.93 -49.30 -6.46
C MET A 13 -18.32 -48.36 -7.61
N ILE A 14 -19.59 -48.33 -8.03
CA ILE A 14 -20.12 -47.29 -8.92
C ILE A 14 -19.97 -45.90 -8.26
N GLY A 15 -20.40 -45.76 -7.01
CA GLY A 15 -20.26 -44.51 -6.25
C GLY A 15 -18.81 -44.06 -6.10
N MET A 16 -17.89 -44.99 -5.84
CA MET A 16 -16.45 -44.73 -5.78
C MET A 16 -15.90 -44.31 -7.14
N GLY A 17 -16.41 -44.86 -8.25
CA GLY A 17 -16.06 -44.42 -9.61
C GLY A 17 -16.50 -42.99 -9.89
N ILE A 18 -17.70 -42.62 -9.44
CA ILE A 18 -18.20 -41.24 -9.52
C ILE A 18 -17.32 -40.30 -8.68
N TYR A 19 -16.99 -40.70 -7.46
CA TYR A 19 -16.07 -39.97 -6.58
C TYR A 19 -14.70 -39.78 -7.23
N LEU A 20 -14.13 -40.83 -7.85
CA LEU A 20 -12.85 -40.78 -8.54
C LEU A 20 -12.88 -39.74 -9.67
N GLY A 21 -13.97 -39.71 -10.45
CA GLY A 21 -14.20 -38.70 -11.47
C GLY A 21 -14.19 -37.27 -10.91
N ALA A 22 -14.94 -37.05 -9.83
CA ALA A 22 -14.97 -35.76 -9.12
C ALA A 22 -13.60 -35.36 -8.55
N ALA A 23 -12.87 -36.31 -7.98
CA ALA A 23 -11.54 -36.10 -7.42
C ALA A 23 -10.53 -35.70 -8.51
N VAL A 24 -10.55 -36.38 -9.67
CA VAL A 24 -9.69 -36.07 -10.81
C VAL A 24 -9.97 -34.67 -11.36
N ASP A 25 -11.24 -34.31 -11.54
CA ASP A 25 -11.63 -32.99 -12.03
C ASP A 25 -11.23 -31.86 -11.08
N THR A 26 -11.38 -32.09 -9.77
CA THR A 26 -10.98 -31.16 -8.71
C THR A 26 -9.46 -30.99 -8.68
N TYR A 27 -8.74 -32.11 -8.66
CA TYR A 27 -7.29 -32.14 -8.66
C TYR A 27 -6.71 -31.40 -9.88
N GLY A 28 -7.27 -31.64 -11.07
CA GLY A 28 -6.87 -30.93 -12.30
C GLY A 28 -7.06 -29.41 -12.22
N ARG A 29 -8.13 -28.94 -11.56
CA ARG A 29 -8.40 -27.51 -11.38
C ARG A 29 -7.40 -26.83 -10.44
N PHE A 30 -7.01 -27.50 -9.35
CA PHE A 30 -6.09 -26.95 -8.35
C PHE A 30 -4.62 -27.04 -8.74
N LEU A 31 -4.20 -28.11 -9.42
CA LEU A 31 -2.80 -28.34 -9.74
C LEU A 31 -2.26 -27.32 -10.77
N GLN A 32 -3.11 -26.85 -11.70
CA GLN A 32 -2.76 -25.93 -12.80
C GLN A 32 -1.44 -26.33 -13.49
N ARG A 33 -1.39 -27.52 -14.09
CA ARG A 33 -0.18 -28.18 -14.62
C ARG A 33 0.79 -27.27 -15.38
N GLN A 34 0.28 -26.32 -16.17
CA GLN A 34 1.10 -25.40 -16.98
C GLN A 34 1.95 -24.41 -16.17
N LYS A 35 1.59 -24.14 -14.91
CA LYS A 35 2.27 -23.13 -14.08
C LYS A 35 3.24 -23.72 -13.06
N ARG A 36 3.28 -25.05 -12.93
CA ARG A 36 3.97 -25.74 -11.83
C ARG A 36 5.15 -26.55 -12.37
N ALA A 37 6.25 -26.59 -11.62
CA ALA A 37 7.42 -27.38 -11.98
C ALA A 37 7.08 -28.87 -12.17
N HIS A 38 7.66 -29.49 -13.20
CA HIS A 38 7.34 -30.85 -13.63
C HIS A 38 7.52 -31.89 -12.50
N TRP A 39 8.58 -31.76 -11.69
CA TRP A 39 8.82 -32.62 -10.54
C TRP A 39 7.71 -32.56 -9.48
N VAL A 40 7.16 -31.37 -9.22
CA VAL A 40 6.09 -31.19 -8.22
C VAL A 40 4.77 -31.77 -8.75
N VAL A 41 4.49 -31.62 -10.05
CA VAL A 41 3.34 -32.27 -10.69
C VAL A 41 3.45 -33.79 -10.57
N PHE A 42 4.61 -34.35 -10.88
CA PHE A 42 4.85 -35.79 -10.80
C PHE A 42 4.65 -36.34 -9.38
N MET A 43 5.24 -35.71 -8.36
CA MET A 43 5.04 -36.15 -6.97
C MET A 43 3.58 -36.08 -6.53
N ASN A 44 2.86 -35.01 -6.91
CA ASN A 44 1.45 -34.88 -6.59
C ASN A 44 0.60 -35.89 -7.36
N ASP A 45 0.93 -36.23 -8.62
CA ASP A 45 0.19 -37.22 -9.41
C ASP A 45 0.33 -38.61 -8.74
N ILE A 46 1.54 -38.99 -8.32
CA ILE A 46 1.77 -40.24 -7.58
C ILE A 46 0.98 -40.24 -6.27
N LEU A 47 1.11 -39.19 -5.47
CA LEU A 47 0.42 -39.10 -4.17
C LEU A 47 -1.10 -39.17 -4.35
N PHE A 48 -1.63 -38.49 -5.36
CA PHE A 48 -3.04 -38.53 -5.70
C PHE A 48 -3.50 -39.94 -6.02
N TRP A 49 -2.85 -40.65 -6.95
CA TRP A 49 -3.25 -42.01 -7.31
C TRP A 49 -3.11 -43.01 -6.16
N VAL A 50 -2.09 -42.87 -5.32
CA VAL A 50 -1.94 -43.69 -4.11
C VAL A 50 -3.10 -43.46 -3.15
N ILE A 51 -3.44 -42.20 -2.84
CA ILE A 51 -4.56 -41.87 -1.96
C ILE A 51 -5.88 -42.39 -2.55
N GLN A 52 -6.13 -42.18 -3.85
CA GLN A 52 -7.36 -42.65 -4.50
C GLN A 52 -7.45 -44.18 -4.49
N GLY A 53 -6.36 -44.88 -4.83
CA GLY A 53 -6.28 -46.33 -4.79
C GLY A 53 -6.54 -46.89 -3.39
N LEU A 54 -5.91 -46.31 -2.35
CA LEU A 54 -6.15 -46.68 -0.96
C LEU A 54 -7.60 -46.41 -0.52
N THR A 55 -8.19 -45.29 -0.96
CA THR A 55 -9.57 -44.94 -0.61
C THR A 55 -10.55 -45.95 -1.22
N VAL A 56 -10.37 -46.29 -2.50
CA VAL A 56 -11.18 -47.29 -3.20
C VAL A 56 -11.00 -48.68 -2.56
N PHE A 57 -9.76 -49.06 -2.25
CA PHE A 57 -9.46 -50.33 -1.60
C PHE A 57 -10.08 -50.40 -0.20
N TYR A 58 -10.02 -49.32 0.57
CA TYR A 58 -10.63 -49.23 1.90
C TYR A 58 -12.16 -49.39 1.84
N ALA A 59 -12.82 -48.73 0.87
CA ALA A 59 -14.25 -48.91 0.66
C ALA A 59 -14.59 -50.37 0.31
N LEU A 60 -13.76 -51.02 -0.51
CA LEU A 60 -13.92 -52.43 -0.86
C LEU A 60 -13.69 -53.36 0.35
N LEU A 61 -12.66 -53.09 1.15
CA LEU A 61 -12.34 -53.83 2.37
C LEU A 61 -13.49 -53.76 3.38
N SER A 62 -14.11 -52.59 3.52
CA SER A 62 -15.19 -52.35 4.48
C SER A 62 -16.48 -53.11 4.17
N ILE A 63 -16.71 -53.52 2.91
CA ILE A 63 -18.00 -54.08 2.46
C ILE A 63 -17.86 -55.53 1.99
N ASN A 64 -16.75 -55.87 1.35
CA ASN A 64 -16.53 -57.15 0.68
C ASN A 64 -15.29 -57.88 1.24
N GLU A 65 -14.79 -57.47 2.40
CA GLU A 65 -13.56 -57.97 3.03
C GLU A 65 -12.32 -57.96 2.12
N GLY A 66 -12.33 -57.10 1.10
CA GLY A 66 -11.20 -56.95 0.18
C GLY A 66 -11.15 -58.02 -0.91
N GLU A 67 -12.20 -58.82 -1.09
CA GLU A 67 -12.28 -59.73 -2.24
C GLU A 67 -12.31 -58.95 -3.56
N LEU A 68 -11.19 -58.96 -4.26
CA LEU A 68 -11.05 -58.37 -5.59
C LEU A 68 -11.60 -59.33 -6.65
N ARG A 69 -12.69 -58.93 -7.31
CA ARG A 69 -13.34 -59.67 -8.39
C ARG A 69 -13.45 -58.79 -9.63
N PHE A 70 -13.44 -59.37 -10.83
CA PHE A 70 -13.37 -58.60 -12.07
C PHE A 70 -14.54 -57.61 -12.26
N TYR A 71 -15.76 -57.99 -11.87
CA TYR A 71 -16.94 -57.12 -11.99
C TYR A 71 -16.86 -55.84 -11.14
N ILE A 72 -16.03 -55.82 -10.10
CA ILE A 72 -15.81 -54.63 -9.26
C ILE A 72 -15.11 -53.54 -10.06
N PHE A 73 -14.12 -53.91 -10.87
CA PHE A 73 -13.45 -52.96 -11.76
C PHE A 73 -14.41 -52.44 -12.82
N LEU A 74 -15.29 -53.30 -13.36
CA LEU A 74 -16.31 -52.89 -14.31
C LEU A 74 -17.32 -51.91 -13.68
N ALA A 75 -17.75 -52.16 -12.44
CA ALA A 75 -18.61 -51.25 -11.68
C ALA A 75 -17.94 -49.89 -11.43
N LEU A 76 -16.65 -49.88 -11.07
CA LEU A 76 -15.85 -48.66 -10.89
C LEU A 76 -15.73 -47.86 -12.20
N LEU A 77 -15.40 -48.53 -13.31
CA LEU A 77 -15.31 -47.92 -14.64
C LEU A 77 -16.65 -47.38 -15.10
N CYS A 78 -17.73 -48.11 -14.86
CA CYS A 78 -19.10 -47.68 -15.16
C CYS A 78 -19.47 -46.42 -14.36
N GLY A 79 -19.18 -46.39 -13.06
CA GLY A 79 -19.38 -45.21 -12.23
C GLY A 79 -18.57 -44.00 -12.69
N TYR A 80 -17.30 -44.21 -13.06
CA TYR A 80 -16.47 -43.15 -13.63
C TYR A 80 -17.02 -42.63 -14.96
N ALA A 81 -17.45 -43.53 -15.86
CA ALA A 81 -18.07 -43.15 -17.14
C ALA A 81 -19.39 -42.39 -16.94
N ALA A 82 -20.22 -42.81 -15.98
CA ALA A 82 -21.45 -42.12 -15.60
C ALA A 82 -21.17 -40.71 -15.06
N TYR A 83 -20.11 -40.55 -14.24
CA TYR A 83 -19.65 -39.23 -13.84
C TYR A 83 -19.27 -38.37 -15.04
N GLN A 84 -18.45 -38.92 -15.94
CA GLN A 84 -17.92 -38.17 -17.07
C GLN A 84 -19.02 -37.68 -18.03
N SER A 85 -20.06 -38.48 -18.25
CA SER A 85 -21.15 -38.16 -19.17
C SER A 85 -22.25 -37.29 -18.54
N LEU A 86 -22.69 -37.62 -17.32
CA LEU A 86 -23.87 -37.03 -16.71
C LEU A 86 -23.53 -35.94 -15.68
N PHE A 87 -22.59 -36.22 -14.78
CA PHE A 87 -22.35 -35.38 -13.60
C PHE A 87 -21.27 -34.33 -13.80
N ARG A 88 -20.36 -34.52 -14.75
CA ARG A 88 -19.20 -33.64 -14.97
C ARG A 88 -19.58 -32.17 -15.14
N ALA A 89 -20.59 -31.90 -15.96
CA ALA A 89 -21.04 -30.52 -16.23
C ALA A 89 -21.62 -29.84 -14.99
N ILE A 90 -22.46 -30.57 -14.23
CA ILE A 90 -23.07 -30.09 -12.99
C ILE A 90 -21.98 -29.86 -11.93
N TYR A 91 -21.11 -30.85 -11.76
CA TYR A 91 -20.02 -30.79 -10.79
C TYR A 91 -19.09 -29.60 -11.03
N ARG A 92 -18.68 -29.37 -12.29
CA ARG A 92 -17.82 -28.23 -12.63
C ARG A 92 -18.51 -26.89 -12.36
N LYS A 93 -19.80 -26.75 -12.68
CA LYS A 93 -20.56 -25.54 -12.37
C LYS A 93 -20.61 -25.28 -10.86
N ILE A 94 -20.89 -26.31 -10.06
CA ILE A 94 -20.91 -26.22 -8.60
C ILE A 94 -19.53 -25.84 -8.07
N LEU A 95 -18.48 -26.51 -8.56
CA LEU A 95 -17.10 -26.25 -8.13
C LEU A 95 -16.69 -24.80 -8.45
N GLU A 96 -17.00 -24.30 -9.64
CA GLU A 96 -16.72 -22.92 -10.02
C GLU A 96 -17.53 -21.92 -9.20
N PHE A 97 -18.81 -22.21 -8.94
CA PHE A 97 -19.65 -21.39 -8.07
C PHE A 97 -19.08 -21.30 -6.66
N ILE A 98 -18.64 -22.42 -6.07
CA ILE A 98 -18.01 -22.45 -4.74
C ILE A 98 -16.73 -21.61 -4.76
N ILE A 99 -15.84 -21.83 -5.74
CA ILE A 99 -14.58 -21.08 -5.85
C ILE A 99 -14.85 -19.58 -5.99
N GLN A 100 -15.76 -19.18 -6.88
CA GLN A 100 -16.10 -17.77 -7.09
C GLN A 100 -16.73 -17.14 -5.85
N THR A 101 -17.57 -17.87 -5.14
CA THR A 101 -18.17 -17.43 -3.88
C THR A 101 -17.10 -17.21 -2.82
N CYS A 102 -16.19 -18.17 -2.63
CA CYS A 102 -15.07 -18.03 -1.70
C CYS A 102 -14.17 -16.84 -2.03
N VAL A 103 -13.81 -16.66 -3.31
CA VAL A 103 -12.97 -15.54 -3.76
C VAL A 103 -13.68 -14.21 -3.58
N THR A 104 -14.99 -14.16 -3.81
CA THR A 104 -15.79 -12.94 -3.63
C THR A 104 -15.92 -12.60 -2.15
N MET A 105 -16.17 -13.60 -1.30
CA MET A 105 -16.20 -13.45 0.16
C MET A 105 -14.86 -12.93 0.70
N TYR A 106 -13.74 -13.53 0.28
CA TYR A 106 -12.41 -13.08 0.66
C TYR A 106 -12.14 -11.64 0.24
N ARG A 107 -12.43 -11.29 -1.02
CA ARG A 107 -12.27 -9.92 -1.52
C ARG A 107 -13.18 -8.93 -0.79
N PHE A 108 -14.39 -9.34 -0.44
CA PHE A 108 -15.31 -8.55 0.37
C PHE A 108 -14.70 -8.28 1.75
N CYS A 109 -14.23 -9.30 2.46
CA CYS A 109 -13.56 -9.14 3.75
C CYS A 109 -12.36 -8.18 3.67
N VAL A 110 -11.46 -8.37 2.71
CA VAL A 110 -10.28 -7.50 2.54
C VAL A 110 -10.69 -6.06 2.24
N ARG A 111 -11.67 -5.84 1.35
CA ARG A 111 -12.17 -4.49 1.04
C ARG A 111 -12.79 -3.84 2.26
N THR A 112 -13.60 -4.57 3.03
CA THR A 112 -14.21 -4.07 4.26
C THR A 112 -13.13 -3.68 5.26
N CYS A 113 -12.14 -4.53 5.52
CA CYS A 113 -11.00 -4.19 6.40
C CYS A 113 -10.24 -2.96 5.90
N TYR A 114 -9.98 -2.84 4.59
CA TYR A 114 -9.32 -1.68 4.02
C TYR A 114 -10.10 -0.38 4.27
N TYR A 115 -11.40 -0.38 3.99
CA TYR A 115 -12.23 0.82 4.18
C TYR A 115 -12.46 1.17 5.65
N VAL A 116 -12.53 0.17 6.53
CA VAL A 116 -12.77 0.35 7.96
C VAL A 116 -11.51 0.74 8.73
N ILE A 117 -10.32 0.33 8.28
CA ILE A 117 -9.07 0.57 9.02
C ILE A 117 -8.20 1.60 8.28
N VAL A 118 -7.86 1.33 7.02
CA VAL A 118 -6.88 2.14 6.28
C VAL A 118 -7.44 3.52 5.95
N ARG A 119 -8.69 3.58 5.49
CA ARG A 119 -9.32 4.85 5.10
C ARG A 119 -9.47 5.84 6.27
N PRO A 120 -10.01 5.47 7.45
CA PRO A 120 -10.11 6.42 8.56
C PRO A 120 -8.73 6.84 9.06
N LEU A 121 -7.73 5.96 9.04
CA LEU A 121 -6.37 6.32 9.43
C LEU A 121 -5.75 7.37 8.48
N GLN A 122 -6.00 7.25 7.17
CA GLN A 122 -5.63 8.29 6.20
C GLN A 122 -6.35 9.61 6.46
N PHE A 123 -7.65 9.59 6.73
CA PHE A 123 -8.41 10.79 7.09
C PHE A 123 -7.90 11.44 8.37
N MET A 124 -7.56 10.64 9.39
CA MET A 124 -6.98 11.14 10.64
C MET A 124 -5.63 11.84 10.38
N PHE A 125 -4.77 11.25 9.54
CA PHE A 125 -3.50 11.86 9.17
C PHE A 125 -3.67 13.17 8.38
N GLN A 126 -4.59 13.19 7.42
CA GLN A 126 -4.93 14.40 6.66
C GLN A 126 -5.48 15.50 7.57
N PHE A 127 -6.35 15.15 8.52
CA PHE A 127 -6.90 16.07 9.50
C PHE A 127 -5.80 16.66 10.40
N PHE A 128 -4.86 15.81 10.87
CA PHE A 128 -3.72 16.26 11.67
C PHE A 128 -2.81 17.22 10.90
N LEU A 129 -2.46 16.88 9.65
CA LEU A 129 -1.68 17.78 8.79
C LEU A 129 -2.41 19.10 8.51
N ALA A 130 -3.72 19.06 8.29
CA ALA A 130 -4.54 20.25 8.09
C ALA A 130 -4.56 21.15 9.33
N LEU A 131 -4.65 20.56 10.54
CA LEU A 131 -4.56 21.28 11.80
C LEU A 131 -3.20 21.99 11.96
N LEU A 132 -2.11 21.30 11.64
CA LEU A 132 -0.76 21.84 11.76
C LEU A 132 -0.51 22.98 10.76
N MET A 133 -0.97 22.82 9.51
CA MET A 133 -0.88 23.88 8.50
C MET A 133 -1.74 25.10 8.85
N THR A 134 -2.96 24.91 9.31
CA THR A 134 -3.84 26.03 9.70
C THR A 134 -3.30 26.74 10.94
N GLY A 135 -2.84 26.00 11.96
CA GLY A 135 -2.17 26.55 13.14
C GLY A 135 -0.92 27.38 12.78
N GLY A 136 -0.06 26.86 11.90
CA GLY A 136 1.12 27.58 11.43
C GLY A 136 0.77 28.88 10.69
N ARG A 137 -0.28 28.87 9.85
CA ARG A 137 -0.77 30.08 9.16
C ARG A 137 -1.28 31.12 10.15
N ILE A 138 -2.03 30.72 11.17
CA ILE A 138 -2.54 31.63 12.21
C ILE A 138 -1.36 32.25 12.97
N LEU A 139 -0.37 31.45 13.37
CA LEU A 139 0.82 31.94 14.07
C LEU A 139 1.60 32.97 13.22
N LEU A 140 1.81 32.69 11.93
CA LEU A 140 2.48 33.62 11.01
C LEU A 140 1.69 34.92 10.84
N LEU A 141 0.36 34.84 10.74
CA LEU A 141 -0.49 36.03 10.69
C LEU A 141 -0.34 36.85 11.96
N MET A 142 -0.42 36.23 13.14
CA MET A 142 -0.23 36.90 14.43
C MET A 142 1.15 37.56 14.53
N ALA A 143 2.22 36.86 14.13
CA ALA A 143 3.58 37.41 14.10
C ALA A 143 3.70 38.60 13.14
N SER A 144 3.10 38.51 11.95
CA SER A 144 3.11 39.60 10.97
C SER A 144 2.35 40.84 11.46
N MET A 145 1.27 40.65 12.21
CA MET A 145 0.50 41.72 12.86
C MET A 145 1.34 42.39 13.94
N LEU A 146 1.99 41.61 14.80
CA LEU A 146 2.89 42.12 15.84
C LEU A 146 4.05 42.94 15.24
N TYR A 147 4.67 42.43 14.18
CA TYR A 147 5.74 43.14 13.47
C TYR A 147 5.26 44.47 12.88
N LYS A 148 4.07 44.50 12.26
CA LYS A 148 3.47 45.74 11.74
C LYS A 148 3.23 46.75 12.86
N LEU A 149 2.73 46.31 14.02
CA LEU A 149 2.53 47.16 15.19
C LEU A 149 3.85 47.76 15.70
N ILE A 150 4.87 46.92 15.89
CA ILE A 150 6.21 47.38 16.31
C ILE A 150 6.78 48.39 15.30
N LYS A 151 6.70 48.08 14.01
CA LYS A 151 7.15 48.99 12.94
C LYS A 151 6.38 50.31 12.94
N MET A 152 5.08 50.28 13.22
CA MET A 152 4.23 51.46 13.35
C MET A 152 4.66 52.33 14.54
N MET A 153 4.87 51.72 15.72
CA MET A 153 5.35 52.45 16.90
C MET A 153 6.73 53.07 16.67
N LEU A 154 7.67 52.30 16.11
CA LEU A 154 8.99 52.82 15.74
C LEU A 154 8.86 54.00 14.77
N ARG A 155 8.01 53.91 13.75
CA ARG A 155 7.78 55.00 12.80
C ARG A 155 7.24 56.25 13.50
N ILE A 156 6.30 56.11 14.42
CA ILE A 156 5.74 57.22 15.22
C ILE A 156 6.82 57.88 16.07
N ILE A 157 7.79 57.14 16.62
CA ILE A 157 8.88 57.69 17.43
C ILE A 157 9.95 58.36 16.54
N PHE A 158 10.33 57.74 15.42
CA PHE A 158 11.40 58.27 14.57
C PHE A 158 10.99 59.47 13.72
N ILE A 159 9.71 59.64 13.37
CA ILE A 159 9.22 60.81 12.63
C ILE A 159 9.45 62.13 13.39
N PRO A 160 9.02 62.30 14.66
CA PRO A 160 9.24 63.54 15.41
C PRO A 160 10.72 63.77 15.70
N ILE A 161 11.51 62.71 15.92
CA ILE A 161 12.97 62.84 16.06
C ILE A 161 13.60 63.41 14.79
N LYS A 162 13.21 62.89 13.61
CA LYS A 162 13.66 63.46 12.32
C LYS A 162 13.21 64.90 12.14
N TRP A 163 11.99 65.21 12.55
CA TRP A 163 11.44 66.56 12.44
C TRP A 163 12.16 67.54 13.37
N LEU A 164 12.42 67.15 14.62
CA LEU A 164 13.23 67.90 15.58
C LEU A 164 14.66 68.12 15.08
N PHE A 165 15.29 67.07 14.50
CA PHE A 165 16.62 67.20 13.90
C PHE A 165 16.61 68.17 12.71
N CYS A 166 15.58 68.14 11.87
CA CYS A 166 15.40 69.08 10.77
C CYS A 166 15.18 70.53 11.27
N LEU A 167 14.38 70.69 12.32
CA LEU A 167 14.14 71.98 12.96
C LEU A 167 15.44 72.56 13.54
N LEU A 168 16.18 71.76 14.30
CA LEU A 168 17.52 72.11 14.80
C LEU A 168 18.46 72.49 13.65
N TRP A 169 18.47 71.73 12.55
CA TRP A 169 19.29 72.02 11.38
C TRP A 169 18.98 73.38 10.74
N ARG A 170 17.73 73.85 10.83
CA ARG A 170 17.32 75.18 10.34
C ARG A 170 17.90 76.32 11.18
N PHE A 171 18.16 76.10 12.47
CA PHE A 171 18.75 77.08 13.38
C PHE A 171 20.29 77.08 13.38
N VAL A 172 20.95 76.18 12.65
CA VAL A 172 22.42 76.14 12.57
C VAL A 172 22.95 77.24 11.62
N PRO A 173 23.81 78.16 12.09
CA PRO A 173 24.41 79.21 11.26
C PRO A 173 25.30 78.64 10.13
N ALA A 174 25.40 79.36 9.02
CA ALA A 174 26.07 78.89 7.78
C ALA A 174 27.51 78.39 8.00
N ASN A 175 28.24 79.00 8.94
CA ASN A 175 29.63 78.65 9.26
C ASN A 175 29.75 77.25 9.88
N TRP A 176 28.75 76.83 10.68
CA TRP A 176 28.72 75.50 11.29
C TRP A 176 28.30 74.42 10.28
N ARG A 177 27.43 74.74 9.32
CA ARG A 177 27.05 73.80 8.24
C ARG A 177 28.25 73.35 7.42
N ILE A 178 29.18 74.26 7.11
CA ILE A 178 30.38 73.96 6.32
C ILE A 178 31.32 73.01 7.09
N ASN A 179 31.49 73.20 8.40
CA ASN A 179 32.32 72.32 9.22
C ASN A 179 31.70 70.93 9.40
N ILE A 180 30.39 70.85 9.57
CA ILE A 180 29.67 69.59 9.65
C ILE A 180 29.71 68.85 8.31
N GLU A 181 29.57 69.55 7.17
CA GLU A 181 29.77 68.95 5.84
C GLU A 181 31.18 68.40 5.66
N LYS A 182 32.22 69.11 6.11
CA LYS A 182 33.61 68.60 6.07
C LYS A 182 33.74 67.35 6.94
N PHE A 183 33.12 67.31 8.12
CA PHE A 183 33.14 66.15 9.02
C PHE A 183 32.40 64.94 8.43
N PHE A 184 31.20 65.14 7.88
CA PHE A 184 30.43 64.10 7.19
C PHE A 184 31.10 63.62 5.91
N ARG A 185 31.75 64.49 5.12
CA ARG A 185 32.56 64.07 3.96
C ARG A 185 33.75 63.20 4.41
N LYS A 186 34.37 63.51 5.54
CA LYS A 186 35.46 62.69 6.12
C LYS A 186 34.95 61.31 6.54
N PHE A 187 33.79 61.24 7.20
CA PHE A 187 33.12 59.98 7.55
C PHE A 187 32.61 59.21 6.33
N ALA A 188 32.07 59.89 5.32
CA ALA A 188 31.64 59.28 4.06
C ALA A 188 32.84 58.66 3.31
N GLY A 189 34.01 59.30 3.36
CA GLY A 189 35.26 58.72 2.87
C GLY A 189 35.69 57.45 3.60
N VAL A 190 35.49 57.38 4.92
CA VAL A 190 35.74 56.16 5.73
C VAL A 190 34.76 55.04 5.38
N ILE A 191 33.47 55.36 5.21
CA ILE A 191 32.43 54.39 4.81
C ILE A 191 32.68 53.88 3.38
N ALA A 192 33.10 54.76 2.45
CA ALA A 192 33.48 54.39 1.09
C ALA A 192 34.71 53.47 1.07
N LYS A 193 35.72 53.75 1.91
CA LYS A 193 36.86 52.85 2.13
C LYS A 193 36.39 51.48 2.64
N GLY A 194 35.48 51.43 3.62
CA GLY A 194 34.92 50.18 4.13
C GLY A 194 34.16 49.38 3.06
N LYS A 195 33.39 50.04 2.18
CA LYS A 195 32.74 49.39 1.02
C LYS A 195 33.75 48.83 0.02
N ASN A 196 34.83 49.54 -0.26
CA ASN A 196 35.93 49.05 -1.12
C ASN A 196 36.66 47.86 -0.48
N VAL A 197 36.87 47.87 0.84
CA VAL A 197 37.44 46.70 1.55
C VAL A 197 36.49 45.51 1.46
N LYS A 198 35.17 45.71 1.63
CA LYS A 198 34.18 44.63 1.48
C LYS A 198 34.17 44.03 0.07
N SER A 199 34.26 44.85 -0.99
CA SER A 199 34.30 44.35 -2.36
C SER A 199 35.62 43.63 -2.70
N ILE A 200 36.75 44.05 -2.12
CA ILE A 200 38.03 43.36 -2.23
C ILE A 200 37.98 42.00 -1.51
N VAL A 201 37.45 41.95 -0.28
CA VAL A 201 37.29 40.70 0.48
C VAL A 201 36.37 39.72 -0.25
N GLN A 202 35.30 40.21 -0.88
CA GLN A 202 34.37 39.39 -1.66
C GLN A 202 35.03 38.78 -2.91
N LYS A 203 35.81 39.58 -3.66
CA LYS A 203 36.63 39.09 -4.79
C LYS A 203 37.70 38.08 -4.34
N TRP A 204 38.30 38.28 -3.17
CA TRP A 204 39.27 37.34 -2.60
C TRP A 204 38.63 36.00 -2.20
N TRP A 205 37.41 36.04 -1.68
CA TRP A 205 36.62 34.86 -1.32
C TRP A 205 36.16 34.07 -2.55
N GLU A 206 35.77 34.73 -3.64
CA GLU A 206 35.43 34.08 -4.91
C GLU A 206 36.65 33.44 -5.57
N LYS A 207 37.84 34.07 -5.48
CA LYS A 207 39.10 33.53 -6.02
C LYS A 207 39.62 32.31 -5.25
N ARG A 208 39.30 32.18 -3.95
CA ARG A 208 39.58 30.99 -3.13
C ARG A 208 38.58 29.83 -3.32
N ARG A 209 37.46 30.07 -4.01
CA ARG A 209 36.42 29.07 -4.31
C ARG A 209 36.56 28.41 -5.70
N LYS A 210 37.56 28.82 -6.49
CA LYS A 210 38.05 28.12 -7.69
C LYS A 210 39.30 27.35 -7.33
#